data_AF-A0A3D4HJY1-F1
#
_entry.id   AF-A0A3D4HJY1-F1
#
_cell.length_a   1.000
_cell.length_b   1.000
_cell.length_c   1.000
_cell.angle_alpha   90.00
_cell.angle_beta   90.00
_cell.angle_gamma   90.00
#
_symmetry.space_group_name_H-M   'P 1'
#
loop_
_entity.id
_entity.type
_entity.pdbx_description
1 polymer ?
#
loop_
_entity_poly.entity_id
_entity_poly.type
_entity_poly.pdbx_seq_one_letter_code
_entity_poly.pdbx_strand_id
1 'polypeptide(L)' 'EGLRTLAFIIPQSVNGDEPLRPFLVSIDTIESLTHIDFLVALPEDLQQAIESQPNVRVW' A
#
# COMPACT_ATOMS: atom_id res chain seq x y z
N GLU A 1 4.81 -6.98 -18.65
CA GLU A 1 4.94 -6.13 -17.43
C GLU A 1 3.71 -6.33 -16.58
N GLY A 2 3.84 -6.31 -15.25
CA GLY A 2 2.74 -6.51 -14.30
C GLY A 2 2.41 -5.23 -13.53
N LEU A 3 1.24 -5.20 -12.88
CA LEU A 3 0.82 -4.09 -12.01
C LEU A 3 1.81 -3.91 -10.87
N ARG A 4 2.20 -2.66 -10.59
CA ARG A 4 3.07 -2.29 -9.46
C ARG A 4 2.36 -1.25 -8.60
N THR A 5 2.43 -1.42 -7.30
CA THR A 5 1.72 -0.58 -6.32
C THR A 5 2.68 -0.08 -5.25
N LEU A 6 2.35 1.06 -4.66
CA LEU A 6 2.95 1.60 -3.45
C LEU A 6 1.81 2.13 -2.58
N ALA A 7 1.89 1.89 -1.28
CA ALA A 7 0.89 2.30 -0.32
C ALA A 7 1.58 2.96 0.88
N PHE A 8 1.03 4.07 1.36
CA PHE A 8 1.63 4.85 2.43
C PHE A 8 0.58 5.24 3.47
N ILE A 9 0.97 5.21 4.75
CA ILE A 9 0.23 5.86 5.83
C ILE A 9 1.16 6.88 6.47
N ILE A 10 0.79 8.16 6.35
CA ILE A 10 1.57 9.29 6.86
C ILE A 10 0.81 9.91 8.02
N PRO A 11 1.36 9.91 9.25
CA PRO A 11 0.74 10.58 10.39
C PRO A 11 0.59 12.09 10.13
N GLN A 12 -0.48 12.71 10.61
CA GLN A 12 -0.70 14.15 10.48
C GLN A 12 0.30 15.01 11.28
N SER A 13 1.13 14.39 12.12
CA SER A 13 2.15 15.05 12.96
C SER A 13 3.52 15.20 12.28
N VAL A 14 3.67 14.75 11.04
CA VAL A 14 4.94 14.87 10.30
C VAL A 14 5.21 16.31 9.88
N ASN A 15 6.48 16.65 9.68
CA ASN A 15 6.90 17.98 9.24
C ASN A 15 6.87 18.12 7.71
N GLY A 16 6.89 16.99 6.98
CA GLY A 16 6.78 16.93 5.52
C GLY A 16 8.12 16.88 4.79
N ASP A 17 9.24 16.82 5.52
CA ASP A 17 10.61 16.65 5.00
C ASP A 17 11.21 15.27 5.32
N GLU A 18 10.46 14.41 6.01
CA GLU A 18 10.85 13.04 6.30
C GLU A 18 10.92 12.19 5.01
N PRO A 19 11.86 11.23 4.93
CA PRO A 19 11.87 10.29 3.81
C PRO A 19 10.56 9.49 3.76
N LEU A 20 10.07 9.12 2.57
CA LEU A 20 8.81 8.38 2.42
C LEU A 20 8.89 6.90 2.83
N ARG A 21 10.09 6.32 2.77
CA ARG A 21 10.32 4.88 2.98
C ARG A 21 9.80 4.35 4.33
N PRO A 22 9.94 5.06 5.47
CA PRO A 22 9.38 4.64 6.75
C PRO A 22 7.84 4.60 6.79
N PHE A 23 7.16 5.28 5.86
CA PHE A 23 5.69 5.31 5.79
C PHE A 23 5.11 4.24 4.86
N LEU A 24 5.96 3.41 4.23
CA LEU A 24 5.53 2.37 3.31
C LEU A 24 4.81 1.25 4.08
N VAL A 25 3.61 0.92 3.64
CA VAL A 25 2.77 -0.15 4.20
C VAL A 25 2.23 -1.06 3.09
N SER A 26 1.55 -2.14 3.45
CA SER A 26 0.77 -2.96 2.52
C SER A 26 -0.58 -2.29 2.23
N ILE A 27 -1.26 -2.69 1.14
CA ILE A 27 -2.63 -2.21 0.87
C ILE A 27 -3.57 -2.80 1.92
N ASP A 28 -3.43 -4.08 2.30
CA ASP A 28 -4.18 -4.73 3.39
C ASP A 28 -4.19 -3.89 4.67
N THR A 29 -3.06 -3.23 4.99
CA THR A 29 -2.96 -2.39 6.18
C THR A 29 -3.93 -1.22 6.09
N ILE A 30 -4.05 -0.57 4.93
CA ILE A 30 -4.97 0.55 4.70
C ILE A 30 -6.42 0.04 4.74
N GLU A 31 -6.72 -1.09 4.12
CA GLU A 31 -8.07 -1.69 4.12
C GLU A 31 -8.53 -2.04 5.52
N SER A 32 -7.64 -2.61 6.34
CA SER A 32 -7.94 -2.95 7.74
C SER A 32 -8.32 -1.73 8.59
N LEU A 33 -7.78 -0.55 8.26
CA LEU A 33 -8.03 0.71 8.97
C LEU A 33 -9.22 1.48 8.43
N THR A 34 -9.57 1.29 7.16
CA THR A 34 -10.56 2.13 6.45
C THR A 34 -11.83 1.37 6.09
N HIS A 35 -11.80 0.03 6.08
CA HIS A 35 -12.83 -0.85 5.55
C HIS A 35 -13.15 -0.62 4.06
N ILE A 36 -12.23 0.00 3.32
CA ILE A 36 -12.28 0.13 1.87
C ILE A 36 -11.54 -1.06 1.26
N ASP A 37 -12.11 -1.62 0.20
CA ASP A 37 -11.53 -2.69 -0.59
C ASP A 37 -10.92 -2.07 -1.87
N PHE A 38 -9.61 -2.18 -2.03
CA PHE A 38 -8.88 -1.70 -3.20
C PHE A 38 -8.80 -2.82 -4.25
N LEU A 39 -8.45 -2.44 -5.49
CA LEU A 39 -8.26 -3.37 -6.61
C LEU A 39 -9.40 -4.40 -6.84
N VAL A 40 -10.63 -4.12 -6.38
CA VAL A 40 -11.84 -4.97 -6.48
C VAL A 40 -12.16 -5.52 -7.88
N ALA A 41 -11.63 -4.88 -8.92
CA ALA A 41 -11.80 -5.31 -10.30
C ALA A 41 -10.85 -6.44 -10.71
N LEU A 42 -9.85 -6.78 -9.88
CA LEU A 42 -8.91 -7.87 -10.11
C LEU A 42 -9.46 -9.20 -9.56
N PRO A 43 -9.01 -10.35 -10.10
CA PRO A 43 -9.18 -11.65 -9.44
C PRO A 43 -8.59 -11.67 -8.02
N GLU A 44 -9.23 -12.39 -7.11
CA GLU A 44 -8.86 -12.47 -5.68
C GLU A 44 -7.41 -12.93 -5.45
N ASP A 45 -6.92 -13.88 -6.25
CA ASP A 45 -5.53 -14.35 -6.17
C ASP A 45 -4.53 -13.26 -6.54
N LEU A 46 -4.87 -12.40 -7.49
CA LEU A 46 -4.05 -11.25 -7.88
C LEU A 46 -4.15 -10.11 -6.85
N GLN A 47 -5.33 -9.86 -6.28
CA GLN A 47 -5.51 -8.91 -5.18
C GLN A 47 -4.59 -9.30 -4.01
N GLN A 48 -4.73 -10.53 -3.50
CA GLN A 48 -3.92 -11.05 -2.39
C GLN A 48 -2.40 -11.00 -2.65
N ALA A 49 -1.97 -11.31 -3.88
CA ALA A 49 -0.56 -11.25 -4.24
C ALA A 49 0.01 -9.81 -4.24
N ILE A 50 -0.83 -8.80 -4.52
CA ILE A 50 -0.43 -7.40 -4.65
C ILE A 50 -0.61 -6.64 -3.33
N GLU A 51 -1.67 -6.92 -2.60
CA GLU A 51 -2.11 -6.11 -1.46
C GLU A 51 -1.40 -6.47 -0.16
N SER A 52 -1.01 -7.74 0.00
CA SER A 52 -0.35 -8.25 1.21
C SER A 52 1.11 -7.82 1.39
N GLN A 53 1.78 -7.42 0.30
CA GLN A 53 3.21 -7.10 0.34
C GLN A 53 3.46 -5.60 0.25
N PRO A 54 4.13 -4.97 1.24
CA PRO A 54 4.69 -3.63 1.04
C PRO A 54 5.77 -3.73 -0.04
N ASN A 55 5.53 -3.15 -1.21
CA ASN A 55 6.43 -3.30 -2.35
C ASN A 55 7.67 -2.40 -2.20
N VAL A 56 8.69 -2.92 -1.49
CA VAL A 56 9.90 -2.15 -1.13
C VAL A 56 10.88 -1.93 -2.30
N ARG A 57 10.59 -2.50 -3.48
CA ARG A 57 11.47 -2.55 -4.66
C ARG A 57 10.87 -1.85 -5.89
N VAL A 58 10.17 -0.74 -5.69
CA VAL A 58 9.66 0.06 -6.81
C VAL A 58 10.67 1.13 -7.28
N TRP A 59 11.78 1.31 -6.57
CA TRP A 59 12.84 2.29 -6.89
C TRP A 59 14.16 1.60 -7.21
#